data_AF-A0A8K0CFT0-F1
#
_entry.id   AF-A0A8K0CFT0-F1
#
_cell.length_a   1.000
_cell.length_b   1.000
_cell.length_c   1.000
_cell.angle_alpha   90.00
_cell.angle_beta   90.00
_cell.angle_gamma   90.00
#
_symmetry.space_group_name_H-M   'P 1'
#
loop_
_entity.id
_entity.type
_entity.pdbx_description
1 polymer ?
#
loop_
_entity_poly.entity_id
_entity_poly.type
_entity_poly.pdbx_seq_one_letter_code
_entity_poly.pdbx_strand_id
1 'polypeptide(L)'
;MRTQKSRLQAIEVKFLRRTQNLKMQDRMRNEVIRERLELTELNEKPEKQKLSWYGRPIRMENDKQVKRIWEAKIEGRNTKNLMEQQCTRKKRN
;
A
#
# COMPACT_ATOMS: atom_id res chain seq x y z
N MET A 1 11.65 12.68 0.22
CA MET A 1 11.30 11.67 1.23
C MET A 1 11.30 10.29 0.56
N ARG A 2 11.99 9.25 1.09
CA ARG A 2 11.99 7.92 0.44
C ARG A 2 10.61 7.25 0.60
N THR A 3 10.08 6.69 -0.47
CA THR A 3 8.81 5.94 -0.45
C THR A 3 8.98 4.61 0.31
N GLN A 4 7.89 4.03 0.83
CA GLN A 4 7.97 2.72 1.50
C GLN A 4 8.51 1.63 0.56
N LYS A 5 8.18 1.69 -0.73
CA LYS A 5 8.70 0.77 -1.77
C LYS A 5 10.23 0.79 -1.86
N SER A 6 10.83 1.99 -1.82
CA SER A 6 12.28 2.16 -1.85
C SER A 6 12.96 1.59 -0.60
N ARG A 7 12.33 1.76 0.57
CA ARG A 7 12.84 1.17 1.83
C ARG A 7 12.75 -0.34 1.82
N LEU A 8 11.65 -0.90 1.30
CA LEU A 8 11.44 -2.34 1.19
C LEU A 8 12.49 -2.97 0.25
N GLN A 9 12.74 -2.38 -0.91
CA GLN A 9 13.82 -2.81 -1.83
C GLN A 9 15.19 -2.77 -1.17
N ALA A 10 15.50 -1.71 -0.42
CA ALA A 10 16.78 -1.60 0.26
C ALA A 10 16.99 -2.71 1.32
N ILE A 11 15.94 -3.04 2.08
CA ILE A 11 15.97 -4.12 3.07
C ILE A 11 16.06 -5.48 2.38
N GLU A 12 15.28 -5.71 1.32
CA GLU A 12 15.34 -6.93 0.50
C GLU A 12 16.76 -7.18 0.02
N VAL A 13 17.37 -6.23 -0.70
CA VAL A 13 18.73 -6.38 -1.24
C VAL A 13 19.76 -6.61 -0.13
N LYS A 14 19.63 -5.92 1.00
CA LYS A 14 20.51 -6.12 2.17
C LYS A 14 20.39 -7.54 2.72
N PHE A 15 19.17 -8.06 2.83
CA PHE A 15 18.91 -9.42 3.26
C PHE A 15 19.51 -10.44 2.28
N LEU A 16 19.22 -10.31 0.98
CA LEU A 16 19.71 -11.24 -0.04
C LEU A 16 21.26 -11.28 -0.07
N ARG A 17 21.92 -10.11 -0.03
CA ARG A 17 23.38 -10.05 0.07
C ARG A 17 23.92 -10.77 1.30
N ARG A 18 23.26 -10.61 2.45
CA ARG A 18 23.69 -11.27 3.69
C ARG A 18 23.52 -12.78 3.63
N THR A 19 22.45 -13.27 3.00
CA THR A 19 22.20 -14.72 2.83
C THR A 19 23.18 -15.38 1.88
N GLN A 20 23.60 -14.68 0.82
CA GLN A 20 24.58 -15.15 -0.16
C GLN A 20 26.04 -14.85 0.23
N ASN A 21 26.27 -14.31 1.44
CA ASN A 21 27.58 -13.85 1.91
C ASN A 21 28.30 -12.88 0.96
N LEU A 22 27.53 -12.09 0.20
CA LEU A 22 28.07 -11.12 -0.76
C LEU A 22 28.54 -9.86 -0.05
N LYS A 23 29.77 -9.45 -0.35
CA LYS A 23 30.39 -8.22 0.11
C LYS A 23 30.10 -7.08 -0.87
N MET A 24 30.39 -5.86 -0.44
CA MET A 24 30.32 -4.69 -1.34
C MET A 24 31.35 -4.78 -2.48
N GLN A 25 32.48 -5.45 -2.25
CA GLN A 25 33.57 -5.61 -3.23
C GLN A 25 33.17 -6.46 -4.44
N ASP A 26 32.19 -7.36 -4.28
CA ASP A 26 31.76 -8.27 -5.35
C ASP A 26 31.05 -7.51 -6.50
N ARG A 27 30.64 -6.25 -6.28
CA ARG A 27 30.00 -5.36 -7.28
C ARG A 27 28.84 -6.00 -8.08
N MET A 28 28.22 -7.03 -7.53
CA MET A 28 27.10 -7.73 -8.15
C MET A 28 25.89 -6.80 -8.28
N ARG A 29 25.24 -6.83 -9.45
CA ARG A 29 24.00 -6.09 -9.69
C ARG A 29 22.85 -6.73 -8.93
N ASN A 30 21.92 -5.92 -8.41
CA ASN A 30 20.82 -6.41 -7.58
C ASN A 30 19.90 -7.39 -8.34
N GLU A 31 19.70 -7.16 -9.64
CA GLU A 31 18.95 -8.05 -10.54
C GLU A 31 19.56 -9.46 -10.56
N VAL A 32 20.88 -9.56 -10.73
CA VAL A 32 21.61 -10.84 -10.76
C VAL A 32 21.52 -11.58 -9.42
N ILE A 33 21.52 -10.86 -8.30
CA ILE A 33 21.36 -11.48 -6.96
C ILE A 33 19.97 -12.12 -6.82
N ARG A 34 18.93 -11.49 -7.37
CA ARG A 34 17.56 -12.03 -7.35
C ARG A 34 17.41 -13.21 -8.30
N GLU A 35 17.95 -13.10 -9.51
CA GLU A 35 17.91 -14.16 -10.51
C GLU A 35 18.60 -15.44 -10.03
N ARG A 36 19.78 -15.32 -9.40
CA ARG A 36 20.49 -16.46 -8.80
C ARG A 36 19.69 -17.18 -7.72
N LEU A 37 18.80 -16.47 -7.03
CA LEU A 37 17.94 -17.01 -5.99
C LEU A 37 16.56 -17.42 -6.52
N GLU A 38 16.30 -17.23 -7.82
CA GLU A 38 15.01 -17.45 -8.47
C GLU A 38 13.86 -16.68 -7.77
N LEU A 39 14.17 -15.49 -7.25
CA LEU A 39 13.22 -14.66 -6.51
C LEU A 39 12.66 -13.54 -7.38
N THR A 40 11.33 -13.41 -7.37
CA THR A 40 10.62 -12.22 -7.86
C THR A 40 10.82 -11.04 -6.91
N GLU A 41 10.70 -9.81 -7.41
CA GLU A 41 10.84 -8.63 -6.56
C GLU A 41 9.83 -8.62 -5.39
N LEU A 42 10.32 -8.34 -4.18
CA LEU A 42 9.48 -8.37 -2.98
C LEU A 42 8.32 -7.36 -3.04
N ASN A 43 8.46 -6.27 -3.79
CA ASN A 43 7.40 -5.27 -3.99
C ASN A 43 6.17 -5.81 -4.74
N GLU A 44 6.32 -6.86 -5.54
CA GLU A 44 5.19 -7.40 -6.30
C GLU A 44 4.16 -8.07 -5.39
N LYS A 45 4.58 -8.73 -4.31
CA LYS A 45 3.69 -9.41 -3.37
C LYS A 45 2.65 -8.48 -2.74
N PRO A 46 3.04 -7.35 -2.10
CA PRO A 46 2.06 -6.42 -1.54
C PRO A 46 1.23 -5.74 -2.62
N GLU A 47 1.74 -5.53 -3.83
CA GLU A 47 0.94 -4.98 -4.95
C GLU A 47 -0.14 -5.96 -5.41
N LYS A 48 0.23 -7.23 -5.64
CA LYS A 48 -0.71 -8.31 -5.97
C LYS A 48 -1.75 -8.49 -4.87
N GLN A 49 -1.34 -8.41 -3.61
CA GLN A 49 -2.27 -8.52 -2.48
C GLN A 49 -3.22 -7.33 -2.37
N LYS A 50 -2.74 -6.11 -2.63
CA LYS A 50 -3.59 -4.90 -2.72
C LYS A 50 -4.61 -5.04 -3.83
N LEU A 51 -4.20 -5.49 -5.02
CA LEU A 51 -5.11 -5.72 -6.15
C LEU A 51 -6.12 -6.82 -5.84
N SER A 52 -5.68 -7.92 -5.25
CA SER A 52 -6.56 -9.02 -4.84
C SER A 52 -7.61 -8.56 -3.83
N TRP A 53 -7.19 -7.78 -2.83
CA TRP A 53 -8.07 -7.18 -1.83
C TRP A 53 -9.03 -6.17 -2.45
N TYR A 54 -8.54 -5.30 -3.34
CA TYR A 54 -9.38 -4.32 -4.03
C TYR A 54 -10.45 -4.99 -4.91
N GLY A 55 -10.10 -6.08 -5.59
CA GLY A 55 -11.08 -6.85 -6.37
C GLY A 55 -12.00 -7.73 -5.51
N ARG A 56 -11.74 -7.87 -4.21
CA ARG A 56 -12.53 -8.76 -3.34
C ARG A 56 -13.99 -8.28 -3.21
N PRO A 57 -14.30 -7.00 -2.87
CA PRO A 57 -15.66 -6.49 -2.88
C PRO A 57 -16.36 -6.60 -4.25
N ILE A 58 -15.64 -6.38 -5.34
CA ILE A 58 -16.18 -6.46 -6.71
C ILE A 58 -16.70 -7.87 -7.02
N ARG A 59 -15.97 -8.90 -6.58
CA ARG A 59 -16.34 -10.32 -6.76
C ARG A 59 -17.37 -10.83 -5.74
N MET A 60 -17.74 -10.03 -4.73
CA MET A 60 -18.76 -10.45 -3.76
C MET A 60 -20.16 -10.39 -4.37
N GLU A 61 -21.08 -11.14 -3.78
CA GLU A 61 -22.51 -11.03 -4.05
C GLU A 61 -23.11 -9.77 -3.40
N ASN A 62 -24.15 -9.21 -4.02
CA ASN A 62 -24.75 -7.93 -3.63
C ASN A 62 -25.40 -7.96 -2.24
N ASP A 63 -25.78 -9.13 -1.76
CA ASP A 63 -26.40 -9.30 -0.44
C ASP A 63 -25.40 -9.12 0.71
N LYS A 64 -24.09 -9.17 0.41
CA LYS A 64 -23.05 -8.99 1.43
C LYS A 64 -22.96 -7.52 1.81
N GLN A 65 -23.12 -7.24 3.10
CA GLN A 65 -22.99 -5.89 3.69
C GLN A 65 -21.72 -5.16 3.24
N VAL A 66 -20.59 -5.86 3.14
CA VAL A 66 -19.31 -5.29 2.68
C VAL A 66 -19.41 -4.71 1.27
N LYS A 67 -20.09 -5.38 0.34
CA LYS A 67 -20.29 -4.90 -1.02
C LYS A 67 -21.25 -3.71 -1.06
N ARG A 68 -22.34 -3.79 -0.29
CA ARG A 68 -23.29 -2.67 -0.15
C ARG A 68 -22.62 -1.40 0.36
N ILE A 69 -21.74 -1.51 1.37
CA ILE A 69 -20.98 -0.37 1.91
C ILE A 69 -19.95 0.14 0.88
N TRP A 70 -19.28 -0.76 0.16
CA TRP A 70 -18.32 -0.40 -0.88
C TRP A 70 -18.96 0.38 -2.04
N GLU A 71 -20.17 -0.02 -2.46
CA GLU A 71 -20.93 0.61 -3.54
C GLU A 71 -21.73 1.84 -3.07
N ALA A 72 -21.99 1.96 -1.77
CA ALA A 72 -22.70 3.09 -1.21
C ALA A 72 -21.95 4.39 -1.53
N LYS A 73 -22.54 5.21 -2.42
CA LYS A 73 -22.16 6.61 -2.52
C LYS A 73 -22.49 7.28 -1.20
N ILE A 74 -21.51 7.95 -0.59
CA ILE A 74 -21.76 8.81 0.56
C ILE A 74 -22.54 10.03 0.05
N GLU A 75 -23.86 9.92 -0.04
CA GLU A 75 -24.77 11.05 -0.16
C GLU A 75 -25.05 11.60 1.24
N GLY A 76 -23.98 12.09 1.86
CA GLY A 76 -24.01 12.68 3.20
C GLY A 76 -23.25 13.99 3.18
N ARG A 77 -23.94 15.09 3.51
CA ARG A 77 -23.30 16.39 3.81
C ARG A 77 -22.12 16.14 4.74
N ASN A 78 -20.92 16.38 4.23
CA ASN A 78 -19.66 16.12 4.91
C ASN A 78 -19.60 16.93 6.22
N THR A 79 -19.99 16.32 7.35
CA THR A 79 -20.15 17.01 8.65
C THR A 79 -18.81 17.44 9.27
N LYS A 80 -17.68 17.04 8.68
CA LYS A 80 -16.35 17.48 9.09
C LYS A 80 -16.12 18.97 8.85
N ASN A 81 -16.75 19.58 7.83
CA ASN A 81 -16.73 21.03 7.62
C ASN A 81 -17.83 21.76 8.41
N LEU A 82 -18.76 21.06 9.06
CA LEU A 82 -19.80 21.70 9.87
C LEU A 82 -19.26 22.16 11.23
N MET A 83 -18.25 21.49 11.80
CA MET A 83 -17.66 21.88 13.09
C MET A 83 -16.90 23.21 13.01
N GLU A 84 -16.17 23.48 11.92
CA GLU A 84 -15.48 24.76 11.73
C GLU A 84 -16.45 25.91 11.41
N GLN A 85 -17.52 25.64 10.66
CA GLN A 85 -18.53 26.65 10.30
C GLN A 85 -19.45 27.02 11.48
N GLN A 86 -19.66 26.12 12.44
CA GLN A 86 -20.42 26.44 13.67
C GLN A 86 -19.64 27.35 14.63
N CYS A 87 -18.31 27.24 14.64
CA CYS A 87 -17.46 28.03 15.54
C CYS A 87 -17.34 29.52 15.10
N THR A 88 -17.47 29.82 13.80
CA THR A 88 -17.43 31.20 13.29
C THR A 88 -18.80 31.89 13.23
N ARG A 89 -19.90 31.12 13.29
CA ARG A 89 -21.28 31.65 13.25
C ARG A 89 -21.81 32.08 14.61
N LYS A 90 -21.20 31.62 15.71
CA LYS A 90 -21.57 31.98 17.10
C LYS A 90 -20.95 33.30 17.60
N LYS A 91 -20.16 34.00 16.78
CA LYS A 91 -19.49 35.29 17.10
C LYS A 91 -20.14 36.53 16.47
N ARG A 92 -21.30 36.37 15.81
CA ARG A 92 -22.12 37.48 15.31
C ARG A 92 -23.54 37.33 15.84
N ASN A 93 -23.70 37.63 17.12
CA ASN A 93 -24.91 38.11 17.79
C ASN A 93 -24.51 38.53 19.20
#